data_AF-A0A966R3A2-F1
#
_entry.id   AF-A0A966R3A2-F1
#
_cell.length_a   1.000
_cell.length_b   1.000
_cell.length_c   1.000
_cell.angle_alpha   90.00
_cell.angle_beta   90.00
_cell.angle_gamma   90.00
#
_symmetry.space_group_name_H-M   'P 1'
#
loop_
_entity.id
_entity.type
_entity.pdbx_description
1 polymer ?
#
loop_
_entity_poly.entity_id
_entity_poly.type
_entity_poly.pdbx_seq_one_letter_code
_entity_poly.pdbx_strand_id
1 'polypeptide(L)'
;MKKAILILCTFASILVGCKKEEEENNSSSSGVNSSNQCNCGVITDDGIDTTTNCYWLEIRNECTGNKKKFCFDQDVWMNNYVGNRFCVSNVASW
;
A
#
# COMPACT_ATOMS: atom_id res chain seq x y z
N MET A 1 5.60 49.26 51.24
CA MET A 1 4.67 49.53 50.12
C MET A 1 4.55 48.27 49.28
N LYS A 2 3.31 47.78 49.13
CA LYS A 2 2.95 46.51 48.49
C LYS A 2 2.84 46.73 46.98
N LYS A 3 3.56 45.97 46.14
CA LYS A 3 3.25 45.77 44.70
C LYS A 3 3.78 44.38 44.30
N ALA A 4 2.95 43.36 44.47
CA ALA A 4 2.17 42.71 43.40
C ALA A 4 3.04 41.82 42.52
N ILE A 5 3.24 40.59 42.99
CA ILE A 5 3.81 39.47 42.24
C ILE A 5 2.73 38.99 41.27
N LEU A 6 2.92 39.26 39.97
CA LEU A 6 2.10 38.71 38.90
C LEU A 6 2.66 37.33 38.53
N ILE A 7 2.05 36.29 39.10
CA ILE A 7 2.27 34.90 38.69
C ILE A 7 1.51 34.70 37.38
N LEU A 8 2.26 34.70 36.26
CA LEU A 8 1.72 34.37 34.95
C LEU A 8 1.67 32.84 34.83
N CYS A 9 0.53 32.24 35.14
CA CYS A 9 0.22 30.85 34.83
C CYS A 9 0.06 30.69 33.31
N THR A 10 1.15 30.43 32.60
CA THR A 10 1.08 30.02 31.19
C THR A 10 0.90 28.50 31.12
N PHE A 11 -0.37 28.16 30.87
CA PHE A 11 -0.91 26.91 30.36
C PHE A 11 0.12 25.90 29.82
N ALA A 12 0.19 24.75 30.48
CA ALA A 12 0.76 23.53 29.95
C ALA A 12 -0.12 23.03 28.79
N SER A 13 0.29 23.31 27.55
CA SER A 13 -0.23 22.63 26.38
C SER A 13 0.45 21.27 26.27
N ILE A 14 -0.20 20.25 26.84
CA ILE A 14 0.13 18.85 26.57
C ILE A 14 -0.18 18.63 25.09
N LEU A 15 0.86 18.61 24.25
CA LEU A 15 0.75 18.04 22.92
C LEU A 15 0.57 16.53 23.13
N VAL A 16 -0.69 16.08 23.17
CA VAL A 16 -1.01 14.70 22.86
C VAL A 16 -0.62 14.53 21.40
N GLY A 17 0.62 14.08 21.18
CA GLY A 17 1.04 13.62 19.88
C GLY A 17 0.09 12.51 19.46
N CYS A 18 -0.57 12.69 18.32
CA CYS A 18 -1.19 11.56 17.63
C CYS A 18 -0.07 10.57 17.33
N LYS A 19 0.02 9.51 18.14
CA LYS A 19 0.64 8.29 17.65
C LYS A 19 -0.34 7.80 16.59
N LYS A 20 0.00 8.02 15.32
CA LYS A 20 -0.58 7.23 14.24
C LYS A 20 -0.15 5.81 14.61
N GLU A 21 -1.07 5.08 15.24
CA GLU A 21 -1.02 3.64 15.28
C GLU A 21 -1.21 3.22 13.83
N GLU A 22 -0.08 3.16 13.13
CA GLU A 22 0.05 2.24 12.03
C GLU A 22 -0.17 0.88 12.68
N GLU A 23 -1.36 0.33 12.46
CA GLU A 23 -1.51 -1.11 12.47
C GLU A 23 -0.51 -1.64 11.45
N GLU A 24 0.71 -1.91 11.93
CA GLU A 24 1.51 -2.99 11.42
C GLU A 24 0.63 -4.22 11.52
N ASN A 25 -0.11 -4.51 10.45
CA ASN A 25 -0.60 -5.85 10.17
C ASN A 25 0.64 -6.70 9.89
N ASN A 26 1.34 -7.02 10.97
CA ASN A 26 2.22 -8.16 11.11
C ASN A 26 1.37 -9.43 11.06
N SER A 27 0.74 -9.68 9.91
CA SER A 27 0.51 -11.04 9.46
C SER A 27 1.82 -11.57 8.86
N SER A 28 2.87 -11.62 9.70
CA SER A 28 3.82 -12.72 9.64
C SER A 28 3.24 -13.87 10.46
N SER A 29 2.11 -14.39 10.00
CA SER A 29 1.71 -15.75 10.30
C SER A 29 2.44 -16.66 9.31
N SER A 30 3.68 -16.97 9.66
CA SER A 30 4.36 -18.16 9.17
C SER A 30 3.53 -19.36 9.58
N GLY A 31 2.71 -19.88 8.66
CA GLY A 31 1.85 -21.01 9.02
C GLY A 31 0.80 -21.45 8.02
N VAL A 32 0.93 -21.17 6.72
CA VAL A 32 0.22 -21.97 5.69
C VAL A 32 1.24 -22.45 4.68
N ASN A 33 1.52 -23.75 4.72
CA ASN A 33 2.26 -24.45 3.71
C ASN A 33 1.39 -24.51 2.44
N SER A 34 1.61 -23.57 1.52
CA SER A 34 1.01 -23.52 0.18
C SER A 34 2.01 -22.85 -0.77
N SER A 35 3.08 -23.58 -1.10
CA SER A 35 3.95 -23.36 -2.27
C SER A 35 4.06 -21.89 -2.73
N ASN A 36 4.92 -21.09 -2.08
CA ASN A 36 5.36 -19.74 -2.48
C ASN A 36 4.84 -19.27 -3.85
N GLN A 37 3.58 -18.83 -3.91
CA GLN A 37 3.04 -18.32 -5.17
C GLN A 37 3.74 -16.98 -5.40
N CYS A 38 4.69 -16.99 -6.33
CA CYS A 38 5.40 -15.81 -6.79
C CYS A 38 4.50 -15.08 -7.77
N ASN A 39 3.40 -14.54 -7.26
CA ASN A 39 2.36 -13.87 -8.04
C ASN A 39 2.17 -12.40 -7.63
N CYS A 40 3.12 -11.84 -6.89
CA CYS A 40 3.15 -10.45 -6.46
C CYS A 40 4.27 -9.69 -7.15
N GLY A 41 4.11 -8.37 -7.24
CA GLY A 41 5.12 -7.51 -7.84
C GLY A 41 4.79 -6.03 -7.73
N VAL A 42 5.62 -5.21 -8.37
CA VAL A 42 5.42 -3.76 -8.46
C VAL A 42 4.78 -3.44 -9.80
N ILE A 43 3.73 -2.63 -9.80
CA ILE A 43 3.12 -2.11 -11.02
C ILE A 43 4.12 -1.15 -11.68
N THR A 44 4.52 -1.44 -12.91
CA THR A 44 5.50 -0.64 -13.65
C THR A 44 4.90 0.21 -14.75
N ASP A 45 3.69 -0.10 -15.20
CA ASP A 45 2.95 0.64 -16.22
C ASP A 45 1.47 0.25 -16.17
N ASP A 46 0.59 1.07 -16.73
CA ASP A 46 -0.85 0.81 -16.76
C ASP A 46 -1.53 1.46 -17.98
N GLY A 47 -2.73 1.00 -18.33
CA GLY A 47 -3.50 1.63 -19.40
C GLY A 47 -4.79 0.91 -19.77
N ILE A 48 -5.39 1.37 -20.87
CA ILE A 48 -6.67 0.88 -21.38
C ILE A 48 -6.48 0.44 -22.82
N ASP A 49 -6.84 -0.81 -23.13
CA ASP A 49 -7.01 -1.28 -24.51
C ASP A 49 -8.50 -1.19 -24.87
N THR A 50 -8.85 -0.19 -25.69
CA THR A 50 -10.24 0.06 -26.12
C THR A 50 -10.75 -0.99 -27.11
N THR A 51 -9.88 -1.78 -27.73
CA THR A 51 -10.27 -2.83 -28.69
C THR A 51 -10.76 -4.07 -27.96
N THR A 52 -10.11 -4.40 -26.85
CA THR A 52 -10.44 -5.57 -26.03
C THR A 52 -11.21 -5.21 -24.76
N ASN A 53 -11.48 -3.92 -24.53
CA ASN A 53 -12.09 -3.37 -23.32
C ASN A 53 -11.37 -3.83 -22.04
N CYS A 54 -10.03 -3.84 -22.08
CA CYS A 54 -9.18 -4.31 -21.00
C CYS A 54 -8.47 -3.15 -20.30
N TYR A 55 -8.70 -3.02 -18.98
CA TYR A 55 -7.90 -2.18 -18.10
C TYR A 55 -6.70 -2.99 -17.63
N TRP A 56 -5.51 -2.68 -18.13
CA TRP A 56 -4.33 -3.50 -17.89
C TRP A 56 -3.37 -2.84 -16.91
N LEU A 57 -2.73 -3.69 -16.09
CA LEU A 57 -1.56 -3.36 -15.29
C LEU A 57 -0.37 -4.20 -15.77
N GLU A 58 0.77 -3.58 -16.04
CA GLU A 58 2.05 -4.27 -16.21
C GLU A 58 2.72 -4.40 -14.84
N ILE A 59 2.99 -5.65 -14.42
CA ILE A 59 3.54 -5.94 -13.10
C ILE A 59 4.90 -6.63 -13.25
N ARG A 60 5.92 -6.06 -12.62
CA ARG A 60 7.24 -6.71 -12.46
C ARG A 60 7.19 -7.62 -11.24
N ASN A 61 7.30 -8.93 -11.47
CA ASN A 61 7.31 -9.95 -10.43
C ASN A 61 8.45 -9.72 -9.43
N GLU A 62 8.15 -9.84 -8.13
CA GLU A 62 9.17 -9.65 -7.09
C GLU A 62 10.17 -10.81 -6.97
N CYS A 63 9.79 -12.02 -7.41
CA CYS A 63 10.67 -13.19 -7.37
C CYS A 63 11.58 -13.31 -8.59
N THR A 64 11.04 -13.08 -9.79
CA THR A 64 11.75 -13.33 -11.06
C THR A 64 12.25 -12.06 -11.73
N GLY A 65 11.67 -10.90 -11.40
CA GLY A 65 11.91 -9.65 -12.12
C GLY A 65 11.22 -9.58 -13.48
N ASN A 66 10.47 -10.62 -13.89
CA ASN A 66 9.76 -10.64 -15.16
C ASN A 66 8.54 -9.71 -15.15
N LYS A 67 8.29 -9.06 -16.27
CA LYS A 67 7.11 -8.20 -16.48
C LYS A 67 6.00 -8.96 -17.19
N LYS A 68 4.77 -8.76 -16.75
CA LYS A 68 3.59 -9.31 -17.42
C LYS A 68 2.41 -8.35 -17.30
N LYS A 69 1.61 -8.26 -18.37
CA LYS A 69 0.36 -7.50 -18.41
C LYS A 69 -0.81 -8.40 -18.02
N PHE A 70 -1.68 -7.89 -17.18
CA PHE A 70 -2.90 -8.56 -16.75
C PHE A 70 -4.08 -7.60 -16.92
N CYS A 71 -5.21 -8.13 -17.39
CA CYS A 71 -6.46 -7.39 -17.50
C CYS A 71 -7.24 -7.51 -16.20
N PHE A 72 -7.80 -6.39 -15.74
CA PHE A 72 -8.64 -6.29 -14.56
C PHE A 72 -9.92 -5.53 -14.87
N ASP A 73 -10.85 -5.61 -13.92
CA ASP A 73 -12.02 -4.74 -13.90
C ASP A 73 -11.60 -3.28 -13.60
N GLN A 74 -12.42 -2.34 -14.04
CA GLN A 74 -12.12 -0.91 -13.94
C GLN A 74 -11.91 -0.46 -12.48
N ASP A 75 -12.67 -1.00 -11.53
CA ASP A 75 -12.56 -0.66 -10.12
C ASP A 75 -11.22 -1.12 -9.52
N VAL A 76 -10.74 -2.31 -9.89
CA VAL A 76 -9.39 -2.77 -9.50
C VAL A 76 -8.34 -1.84 -10.11
N TRP A 77 -8.44 -1.52 -11.41
CA TRP A 77 -7.48 -0.65 -12.07
C TRP A 77 -7.42 0.77 -11.46
N MET A 78 -8.58 1.39 -11.19
CA MET A 78 -8.68 2.74 -10.61
C MET A 78 -8.13 2.85 -9.18
N ASN A 79 -7.93 1.74 -8.48
CA ASN A 79 -7.40 1.71 -7.11
C ASN A 79 -5.92 1.27 -7.04
N ASN A 80 -5.28 0.95 -8.17
CA ASN A 80 -3.94 0.37 -8.21
C ASN A 80 -3.03 1.15 -9.17
N TYR A 81 -2.13 1.95 -8.60
CA TYR A 81 -1.28 2.89 -9.35
C TYR A 81 0.12 2.35 -9.61
N VAL A 82 0.79 2.87 -10.63
CA VAL A 82 2.22 2.62 -10.89
C VAL A 82 3.04 2.91 -9.64
N GLY A 83 3.92 1.97 -9.29
CA GLY A 83 4.72 1.99 -8.06
C GLY A 83 4.13 1.20 -6.89
N ASN A 84 2.82 0.90 -6.90
CA ASN A 84 2.22 0.09 -5.85
C ASN A 84 2.63 -1.39 -5.96
N ARG A 85 2.68 -2.08 -4.82
CA ARG A 85 2.76 -3.54 -4.76
C ARG A 85 1.37 -4.13 -5.01
N PHE A 86 1.28 -5.08 -5.94
CA PHE A 86 0.02 -5.75 -6.29
C PHE A 86 0.24 -7.25 -6.49
N CYS A 87 -0.72 -8.05 -6.02
CA CYS A 87 -0.70 -9.51 -6.13
C CYS A 87 -1.85 -9.99 -7.01
N VAL A 88 -1.53 -10.79 -8.02
CA VAL A 88 -2.51 -11.30 -8.98
C VAL A 88 -2.98 -12.68 -8.53
N SER A 89 -4.27 -12.86 -8.25
CA SER A 89 -4.82 -14.16 -7.88
C SER A 89 -5.03 -15.06 -9.11
N ASN A 90 -5.14 -16.38 -8.89
CA ASN A 90 -5.47 -17.37 -9.92
C ASN A 90 -4.52 -17.44 -11.13
N VAL A 91 -3.26 -17.06 -10.95
CA VAL A 91 -2.22 -17.17 -11.98
C VAL A 91 -1.08 -18.05 -11.48
N ALA A 92 -0.46 -18.78 -12.41
CA ALA A 92 0.85 -19.37 -12.15
C ALA A 92 1.90 -18.25 -11.95
N SER A 93 2.94 -18.54 -11.17
CA SER A 93 4.11 -17.68 -11.05
C SER A 93 4.69 -17.33 -12.43
N TRP A 94 5.27 -16.14 -12.56
CA TRP A 94 5.85 -15.66 -13.83
C TRP A 94 7.21 -15.00 -13.63
#